data_AF-A0A3S5CE72-F1
#
_entry.id   AF-A0A3S5CE72-F1
#
_cell.length_a   1.000
_cell.length_b   1.000
_cell.length_c   1.000
_cell.angle_alpha   90.00
_cell.angle_beta   90.00
_cell.angle_gamma   90.00
#
_symmetry.space_group_name_H-M   'P 1'
#
loop_
_entity.id
_entity.type
_entity.pdbx_description
1 polymer ?
#
loop_
_entity_poly.entity_id
_entity_poly.type
_entity_poly.pdbx_seq_one_letter_code
_entity_poly.pdbx_strand_id
1 'polypeptide(L)' 'MNVTTVLCCRVTPLQKAAVVQLVSNGLADWQGAPVTASVGDGGNDVAMLLQASVGIGLHGNEGSQAVRAADYALPKFK' A
#
# COMPACT_ATOMS: atom_id res chain seq x y z
N MET A 1 18.07 -13.62 7.33
CA MET A 1 18.47 -12.91 6.10
C MET A 1 17.87 -11.51 6.21
N ASN A 2 18.69 -10.45 6.26
CA ASN A 2 18.20 -9.08 6.38
C ASN A 2 18.34 -8.41 5.00
N VAL A 3 17.25 -7.88 4.45
CA VAL A 3 17.21 -7.27 3.12
C VAL A 3 16.79 -5.81 3.25
N THR A 4 17.42 -4.93 2.47
CA THR A 4 17.12 -3.49 2.51
C THR A 4 15.97 -3.10 1.59
N THR A 5 15.67 -3.93 0.59
CA THR A 5 14.67 -3.63 -0.45
C THR A 5 14.03 -4.92 -0.94
N VAL A 6 12.72 -4.86 -1.18
CA VAL A 6 11.92 -5.96 -1.73
C VAL A 6 11.17 -5.46 -2.95
N LEU A 7 11.15 -6.26 -4.02
CA LEU A 7 10.37 -6.00 -5.23
C LEU A 7 9.39 -7.15 -5.44
N CYS A 8 8.10 -6.84 -5.53
CA CYS A 8 7.06 -7.82 -5.84
C CYS A 8 6.57 -7.61 -7.27
N CYS A 9 6.64 -8.66 -8.10
CA CYS A 9 6.30 -8.61 -9.52
C CYS A 9 5.00 -9.38 -9.81
N ARG A 10 4.20 -8.90 -10.79
CA ARG A 10 2.97 -9.58 -11.27
C ARG A 10 1.98 -9.92 -10.15
N VAL A 11 1.82 -9.00 -9.21
CA VAL A 11 1.01 -9.16 -8.01
C VAL A 11 -0.44 -8.78 -8.28
N THR A 12 -1.39 -9.61 -7.87
CA THR A 12 -2.83 -9.28 -7.94
C THR A 12 -3.21 -8.24 -6.88
N PRO A 13 -4.33 -7.49 -7.04
CA PRO A 13 -4.76 -6.50 -6.04
C PRO A 13 -4.82 -7.04 -4.61
N LEU A 14 -5.35 -8.26 -4.43
CA LEU A 14 -5.43 -8.92 -3.12
C LEU A 14 -4.06 -9.31 -2.58
N GLN A 15 -3.14 -9.76 -3.44
CA GLN A 15 -1.79 -10.09 -3.01
C GLN A 15 -1.01 -8.83 -2.57
N LYS A 16 -1.25 -7.66 -3.18
CA LYS A 16 -0.67 -6.39 -2.71
C LYS A 16 -1.11 -6.09 -1.27
N ALA A 17 -2.41 -6.23 -0.99
CA ALA A 17 -2.94 -6.05 0.36
C ALA A 17 -2.36 -7.08 1.35
N ALA A 18 -2.28 -8.35 0.96
CA ALA A 18 -1.72 -9.41 1.80
C ALA A 18 -0.26 -9.13 2.22
N VAL A 19 0.55 -8.51 1.34
CA VAL A 19 1.92 -8.09 1.70
C VAL A 19 1.91 -7.03 2.79
N VAL A 20 1.05 -6.01 2.67
CA VAL A 20 0.90 -4.97 3.70
C VAL A 20 0.46 -5.57 5.04
N GLN A 21 -0.52 -6.47 5.01
CA GLN A 21 -0.99 -7.17 6.21
C GLN A 21 0.11 -8.02 6.84
N LEU A 22 0.90 -8.72 6.03
CA LEU A 22 2.04 -9.52 6.52
C LEU A 22 3.08 -8.64 7.20
N VAL A 23 3.40 -7.46 6.65
CA VAL A 23 4.35 -6.52 7.26
C VAL A 23 3.80 -5.94 8.56
N SER A 24 2.52 -5.54 8.58
CA SER A 24 1.87 -4.99 9.76
C SER A 24 1.79 -5.99 10.92
N ASN A 25 1.49 -7.26 10.62
CA ASN A 25 1.31 -8.29 11.64
C ASN A 25 2.62 -9.00 12.00
N GLY A 26 3.42 -9.38 11.00
CA GLY A 26 4.61 -10.21 11.17
C GLY A 26 5.80 -9.48 11.80
N LEU A 27 5.81 -8.15 11.81
CA LEU A 27 6.82 -7.37 12.51
C LEU A 27 6.37 -6.96 13.93
N ALA A 28 5.12 -7.23 14.31
CA ALA A 28 4.61 -6.87 15.64
C ALA A 28 5.39 -7.56 16.77
N ASP A 29 5.88 -8.78 16.52
CA ASP A 29 6.65 -9.58 17.47
C ASP A 29 8.07 -9.06 17.72
N TRP A 30 8.60 -8.18 16.85
CA TRP A 30 9.97 -7.69 16.98
C TRP A 30 10.07 -6.42 17.83
N GLN A 31 9.23 -5.40 17.60
CA GLN A 31 9.27 -4.12 18.33
C GLN A 31 7.91 -3.39 18.38
N GLY A 32 6.79 -4.12 18.19
CA GLY A 32 5.47 -3.53 17.99
C GLY A 32 5.10 -3.42 16.51
N ALA A 33 3.79 -3.35 16.23
CA ALA A 33 3.29 -3.31 14.85
C ALA A 33 3.75 -2.01 14.16
N PRO A 34 4.48 -2.08 13.03
CA PRO A 34 4.93 -0.89 12.33
C PRO A 34 3.75 -0.16 11.69
N VAL A 35 3.86 1.18 11.63
CA VAL A 35 2.94 1.98 10.83
C VAL A 35 3.27 1.77 9.35
N THR A 36 2.30 1.28 8.59
CA THR A 36 2.46 1.01 7.15
C THR A 36 1.83 2.12 6.32
N ALA A 37 2.47 2.50 5.23
CA ALA A 37 1.93 3.42 4.25
C ALA A 37 1.90 2.76 2.87
N SER A 38 0.83 2.95 2.11
CA SER A 38 0.73 2.50 0.73
C SER A 38 0.33 3.63 -0.19
N VAL A 39 0.84 3.59 -1.42
CA VAL A 39 0.62 4.60 -2.45
C VAL A 39 0.14 3.92 -3.71
N GLY A 40 -0.89 4.46 -4.36
CA GLY A 40 -1.42 3.92 -5.61
C GLY A 40 -2.24 4.93 -6.39
N ASP A 41 -2.43 4.69 -7.68
CA ASP A 41 -3.13 5.59 -8.59
C ASP A 41 -4.31 4.92 -9.33
N GLY A 42 -4.37 3.58 -9.32
CA GLY A 42 -5.38 2.79 -10.01
C GLY A 42 -6.33 2.01 -9.11
N GLY A 43 -7.41 1.47 -9.71
CA GLY A 43 -8.38 0.63 -9.00
C GLY A 43 -7.79 -0.68 -8.45
N ASN A 44 -6.69 -1.14 -9.03
CA ASN A 44 -5.91 -2.31 -8.59
C ASN A 44 -5.15 -2.08 -7.27
N ASP A 45 -5.02 -0.84 -6.81
CA ASP A 45 -4.35 -0.49 -5.55
C ASP A 45 -5.31 -0.30 -4.38
N VAL A 46 -6.63 -0.19 -4.63
CA VAL A 46 -7.64 0.09 -3.60
C VAL A 46 -7.54 -0.84 -2.40
N ALA A 47 -7.39 -2.15 -2.63
CA ALA A 47 -7.26 -3.12 -1.53
C ALA A 47 -5.98 -2.89 -0.71
N MET A 48 -4.87 -2.51 -1.35
CA MET A 48 -3.60 -2.20 -0.68
C MET A 48 -3.68 -0.88 0.11
N LEU A 49 -4.38 0.12 -0.43
CA LEU A 49 -4.64 1.41 0.22
C LEU A 49 -5.45 1.22 1.51
N LEU A 50 -6.55 0.47 1.44
CA LEU A 50 -7.41 0.21 2.59
C LEU A 50 -6.76 -0.70 3.65
N GLN A 51 -5.79 -1.52 3.26
CA GLN A 51 -5.11 -2.44 4.18
C GLN A 51 -3.98 -1.78 4.97
N ALA A 52 -3.42 -0.68 4.48
CA ALA A 52 -2.35 0.04 5.15
C ALA A 52 -2.88 0.90 6.30
N SER A 53 -1.99 1.29 7.23
CA SER A 53 -2.33 2.24 8.28
C SER A 53 -2.61 3.64 7.72
N VAL A 54 -1.94 3.99 6.61
CA VAL A 54 -2.17 5.21 5.85
C VAL A 54 -2.19 4.90 4.36
N GLY A 55 -3.31 5.17 3.70
CA GLY A 55 -3.45 5.08 2.24
C GLY A 55 -3.26 6.43 1.56
N ILE A 56 -2.44 6.47 0.51
CA ILE A 56 -2.18 7.67 -0.29
C ILE A 56 -2.57 7.41 -1.75
N GLY A 57 -3.60 8.11 -2.20
CA GLY A 57 -4.07 8.04 -3.58
C GLY A 57 -3.40 9.11 -4.43
N LEU A 58 -2.87 8.73 -5.58
CA LEU A 58 -2.37 9.67 -6.57
C LEU A 58 -3.46 9.93 -7.61
N HIS A 59 -3.61 11.19 -8.01
CA HIS A 59 -4.41 11.52 -9.19
C HIS A 59 -3.68 11.02 -10.43
N GLY A 60 -4.03 9.82 -10.86
CA GLY A 60 -3.47 9.16 -12.04
C GLY A 60 -4.38 9.23 -13.26
N ASN A 61 -3.89 8.65 -14.35
CA ASN A 61 -4.63 8.53 -15.61
C ASN A 61 -5.52 7.26 -15.65
N GLU A 62 -5.35 6.32 -14.71
CA GLU A 62 -6.13 5.07 -14.64
C GLU A 62 -7.52 5.23 -14.01
N GLY A 63 -7.76 6.35 -13.32
CA GLY A 63 -9.06 6.69 -12.74
C GLY A 63 -8.93 7.32 -11.35
N SER A 64 -10.06 7.55 -10.70
CA SER A 64 -10.15 8.21 -9.40
C SER A 64 -10.42 7.24 -8.24
N GLN A 65 -10.43 5.93 -8.48
CA GLN A 65 -10.77 4.93 -7.47
C GLN A 65 -9.75 4.91 -6.32
N ALA A 66 -8.45 4.96 -6.63
CA ALA A 66 -7.39 5.03 -5.63
C ALA A 66 -7.52 6.28 -4.75
N VAL A 67 -7.71 7.45 -5.36
CA VAL A 67 -7.92 8.74 -4.65
C VAL A 67 -9.14 8.70 -3.75
N ARG A 68 -10.25 8.10 -4.22
CA ARG A 68 -11.49 8.00 -3.43
C ARG A 68 -11.39 7.03 -2.25
N ALA A 69 -10.51 6.05 -2.32
CA ALA A 69 -10.30 5.05 -1.28
C ALA A 69 -9.20 5.42 -0.29
N ALA A 70 -8.36 6.40 -0.61
CA ALA A 70 -7.22 6.81 0.20
C ALA A 70 -7.58 7.84 1.28
N ASP A 71 -6.75 7.89 2.33
CA ASP A 71 -6.84 8.91 3.39
C ASP A 71 -6.34 10.27 2.90
N TYR A 72 -5.31 10.25 2.04
CA TYR A 72 -4.74 11.43 1.43
C TYR A 72 -4.71 11.33 -0.08
N ALA A 73 -4.91 12.46 -0.75
CA ALA A 73 -4.87 12.57 -2.18
C ALA A 73 -3.77 13.54 -2.63
N LEU A 74 -2.86 13.06 -3.48
CA LEU A 74 -1.77 13.88 -4.04
C LEU A 74 -1.87 13.92 -5.57
N PRO A 75 -1.40 14.98 -6.22
CA PRO A 75 -1.38 15.05 -7.69
C PRO A 75 -0.24 14.24 -8.31
N LYS A 76 0.87 14.01 -7.58
CA LYS A 76 2.04 13.26 -8.03
C LYS A 76 2.92 12.85 -6.86
N PHE A 77 3.69 11.78 -7.06
CA PHE A 77 4.80 11.40 -6.18
C PHE A 77 6.06 12.19 -6.54
N LYS A 78 6.80 12.70 -5.55
CA LYS A 78 8.02 13.48 -5.70
C LYS A 78 9.01 13.16 -4.59
#